data_AF-A0A945PH39-F1
#
_entry.id   AF-A0A945PH39-F1
#
_cell.length_a   1.000
_cell.length_b   1.000
_cell.length_c   1.000
_cell.angle_alpha   90.00
_cell.angle_beta   90.00
_cell.angle_gamma   90.00
#
_symmetry.space_group_name_H-M   'P 1'
#
loop_
_entity.id
_entity.type
_entity.pdbx_description
1 polymer ?
#
loop_
_entity_poly.entity_id
_entity_poly.type
_entity_poly.pdbx_seq_one_letter_code
_entity_poly.pdbx_strand_id
1 'polypeptide(L)'
;QGALQCCDSDNGNVDDTPATDGIYFGSVTSSTNNNTCNDLNYANTFNTDVLDMDENFMAYSNTSWMFTIDQVNVMNATLNGYRSSLKNSTVSVNCDGSVGTGLNNYQIENLHIYPNPTFGKLYIASADEINTLSITNIIGKEILFTKDLSINTIDLSSFENGVYFINISTNKGTHIEKIILSR
;
A
#
# COMPACT_ATOMS: atom_id res chain seq x y z
N GLN A 1 -3.19 10.45 -37.20
CA GLN A 1 -2.10 9.78 -36.46
C GLN A 1 -2.31 8.31 -36.73
N GLY A 2 -1.69 7.80 -37.78
CA GLY A 2 -2.02 6.48 -38.29
C GLY A 2 -0.99 6.06 -39.33
N ALA A 3 -0.41 4.89 -39.07
CA ALA A 3 0.40 4.07 -39.96
C ALA A 3 1.71 4.72 -40.47
N LEU A 4 2.64 4.94 -39.55
CA LEU A 4 3.99 4.42 -39.81
C LEU A 4 4.04 3.15 -38.96
N GLN A 5 3.68 2.01 -39.54
CA GLN A 5 3.83 0.75 -38.84
C GLN A 5 5.33 0.54 -38.67
N CYS A 6 5.84 0.86 -37.49
CA CYS A 6 7.12 0.36 -37.02
C CYS A 6 7.14 -1.16 -37.26
N CYS A 7 8.31 -1.79 -37.31
CA CYS A 7 8.48 -3.23 -37.51
C CYS A 7 7.76 -4.11 -36.48
N ASP A 8 6.87 -3.56 -35.68
CA ASP A 8 6.01 -4.25 -34.75
C ASP A 8 5.01 -5.17 -35.46
N SER A 9 5.17 -6.46 -35.20
CA SER A 9 4.30 -7.54 -35.66
C SER A 9 3.15 -7.85 -34.68
N ASP A 10 2.85 -6.96 -33.72
CA ASP A 10 1.82 -7.17 -32.67
C ASP A 10 0.36 -6.85 -33.07
N ASN A 11 0.10 -6.65 -34.37
CA ASN A 11 -1.20 -6.28 -34.95
C ASN A 11 -1.71 -4.88 -34.55
N GLY A 12 -0.82 -3.94 -34.20
CA GLY A 12 -1.12 -2.51 -34.15
C GLY A 12 -1.54 -2.01 -32.76
N ASN A 13 -0.89 -2.50 -31.70
CA ASN A 13 -1.01 -1.85 -30.40
C ASN A 13 0.05 -0.74 -30.27
N VAL A 14 0.59 -0.58 -29.06
CA VAL A 14 1.52 0.46 -28.68
C VAL A 14 2.88 0.11 -29.27
N ASP A 15 3.39 0.93 -30.19
CA ASP A 15 4.72 0.74 -30.79
C ASP A 15 5.80 0.59 -29.70
N ASP A 16 6.57 -0.50 -29.75
CA ASP A 16 7.75 -0.68 -28.91
C ASP A 16 8.82 0.38 -29.22
N THR A 17 9.55 0.80 -28.19
CA THR A 17 10.63 1.80 -28.33
C THR A 17 11.89 1.37 -27.56
N PRO A 18 13.02 1.08 -28.23
CA PRO A 18 13.22 0.99 -29.69
C PRO A 18 12.34 -0.04 -30.40
N ALA A 19 12.18 0.12 -31.71
CA ALA A 19 11.34 -0.74 -32.52
C ALA A 19 11.90 -2.17 -32.59
N THR A 20 11.04 -3.18 -32.58
CA THR A 20 11.42 -4.61 -32.61
C THR A 20 10.38 -5.40 -33.42
N ASP A 21 10.81 -6.45 -34.12
CA ASP A 21 9.92 -7.36 -34.87
C ASP A 21 9.17 -8.36 -33.97
N GLY A 22 9.50 -8.39 -32.68
CA GLY A 22 8.71 -9.13 -31.70
C GLY A 22 9.36 -9.31 -30.34
N ILE A 23 8.74 -10.15 -29.53
CA ILE A 23 9.20 -10.44 -28.16
C ILE A 23 10.52 -11.23 -28.21
N TYR A 24 11.56 -10.70 -27.57
CA TYR A 24 12.80 -11.43 -27.35
C TYR A 24 12.67 -12.38 -26.15
N PHE A 25 12.87 -13.68 -26.39
CA PHE A 25 12.79 -14.73 -25.35
C PHE A 25 14.17 -15.22 -24.87
N GLY A 26 15.26 -14.66 -25.39
CA GLY A 26 16.62 -15.06 -25.02
C GLY A 26 17.05 -14.50 -23.67
N SER A 27 18.21 -14.96 -23.17
CA SER A 27 18.85 -14.29 -22.03
C SER A 27 19.50 -12.99 -22.50
N VAL A 28 19.32 -11.91 -21.73
CA VAL A 28 19.98 -10.64 -21.98
C VAL A 28 21.27 -10.57 -21.16
N THR A 29 22.33 -10.08 -21.81
CA THR A 29 23.69 -9.93 -21.30
C THR A 29 24.34 -8.66 -21.85
N SER A 30 25.49 -8.25 -21.32
CA SER A 30 26.28 -7.11 -21.85
C SER A 30 26.72 -7.24 -23.31
N SER A 31 26.62 -8.43 -23.90
CA SER A 31 26.97 -8.68 -25.30
C SER A 31 25.75 -8.89 -26.19
N THR A 32 24.53 -8.67 -25.67
CA THR A 32 23.31 -8.79 -26.47
C THR A 32 23.27 -7.63 -27.46
N ASN A 33 23.08 -7.95 -28.74
CA ASN A 33 23.15 -7.01 -29.85
C ASN A 33 22.06 -7.31 -30.89
N ASN A 34 20.88 -7.68 -30.41
CA ASN A 34 19.75 -8.00 -31.27
C ASN A 34 19.32 -6.75 -32.04
N ASN A 35 19.03 -6.94 -33.32
CA ASN A 35 18.59 -5.90 -34.23
C ASN A 35 17.77 -6.59 -35.33
N THR A 36 16.52 -6.90 -34.98
CA THR A 36 15.53 -7.51 -35.87
C THR A 36 14.87 -6.46 -36.76
N CYS A 37 14.97 -5.19 -36.39
CA CYS A 37 14.30 -4.08 -37.03
C CYS A 37 15.26 -3.01 -37.52
N ASN A 38 15.26 -2.75 -38.83
CA ASN A 38 16.01 -1.60 -39.36
C ASN A 38 15.21 -0.30 -39.22
N ASP A 39 15.58 0.53 -38.24
CA ASP A 39 14.88 1.78 -37.92
C ASP A 39 14.99 2.83 -39.03
N LEU A 40 16.00 2.75 -39.89
CA LEU A 40 16.21 3.72 -40.99
C LEU A 40 15.11 3.64 -42.06
N ASN A 41 14.35 2.56 -42.09
CA ASN A 41 13.13 2.47 -42.90
C ASN A 41 12.06 3.47 -42.46
N TYR A 42 12.21 4.03 -41.26
CA TYR A 42 11.35 5.02 -40.63
C TYR A 42 12.08 6.37 -40.43
N ALA A 43 12.76 6.83 -41.49
CA ALA A 43 13.65 8.01 -41.50
C ALA A 43 13.03 9.34 -41.03
N ASN A 44 11.70 9.42 -40.88
CA ASN A 44 11.01 10.59 -40.31
C ASN A 44 11.12 10.65 -38.78
N THR A 45 11.52 9.54 -38.15
CA THR A 45 11.55 9.35 -36.69
C THR A 45 12.96 8.98 -36.21
N PHE A 46 13.70 8.17 -36.97
CA PHE A 46 15.04 7.70 -36.60
C PHE A 46 16.10 8.10 -37.63
N ASN A 47 17.27 8.49 -37.14
CA ASN A 47 18.44 8.87 -37.96
C ASN A 47 19.59 7.84 -37.88
N THR A 48 19.43 6.81 -37.05
CA THR A 48 20.37 5.72 -36.82
C THR A 48 19.59 4.44 -36.60
N ASP A 49 20.15 3.33 -37.06
CA ASP A 49 19.67 1.99 -36.75
C ASP A 49 20.12 1.61 -35.34
N VAL A 50 19.17 1.50 -34.40
CA VAL A 50 19.48 1.18 -33.00
C VAL A 50 19.24 -0.31 -32.74
N LEU A 51 19.78 -0.81 -31.63
CA LEU A 51 19.52 -2.19 -31.21
C LEU A 51 18.09 -2.30 -30.64
N ASP A 52 17.52 -3.50 -30.75
CA ASP A 52 16.16 -3.80 -30.27
C ASP A 52 16.04 -3.63 -28.75
N MET A 53 14.82 -3.41 -28.27
CA MET A 53 14.50 -3.46 -26.84
C MET A 53 14.40 -4.90 -26.34
N ASP A 54 15.53 -5.48 -25.89
CA ASP A 54 15.53 -6.84 -25.32
C ASP A 54 15.11 -6.89 -23.83
N GLU A 55 15.16 -5.76 -23.10
CA GLU A 55 14.59 -5.62 -21.73
C GLU A 55 13.79 -4.32 -21.57
N ASN A 56 12.59 -4.42 -21.01
CA ASN A 56 11.73 -3.26 -20.73
C ASN A 56 11.89 -2.74 -19.29
N PHE A 57 11.34 -1.55 -19.02
CA PHE A 57 11.42 -0.88 -17.70
C PHE A 57 10.78 -1.69 -16.56
N MET A 58 9.89 -2.61 -16.90
CA MET A 58 9.15 -3.47 -15.97
C MET A 58 9.56 -4.94 -16.08
N ALA A 59 10.75 -5.22 -16.63
CA ALA A 59 11.21 -6.58 -16.82
C ALA A 59 11.66 -7.10 -15.45
N TYR A 60 10.86 -7.99 -14.87
CA TYR A 60 11.17 -8.64 -13.59
C TYR A 60 12.21 -9.75 -13.73
N SER A 61 13.23 -9.53 -14.55
CA SER A 61 14.37 -10.42 -14.70
C SER A 61 15.24 -10.38 -13.44
N ASN A 62 15.85 -11.52 -13.09
CA ASN A 62 16.82 -11.57 -11.99
C ASN A 62 18.07 -10.73 -12.28
N THR A 63 18.35 -10.46 -13.55
CA THR A 63 19.48 -9.65 -14.02
C THR A 63 18.97 -8.61 -14.98
N SER A 64 18.58 -7.43 -14.50
CA SER A 64 18.22 -6.31 -15.37
C SER A 64 19.48 -5.58 -15.84
N TRP A 65 19.67 -5.43 -17.15
CA TRP A 65 20.84 -4.80 -17.76
C TRP A 65 20.65 -3.33 -18.09
N MET A 66 19.41 -2.84 -18.06
CA MET A 66 19.09 -1.42 -18.22
C MET A 66 19.40 -0.58 -16.97
N PHE A 67 19.58 -1.23 -15.81
CA PHE A 67 19.80 -0.57 -14.53
C PHE A 67 21.13 -1.01 -13.92
N THR A 68 21.72 -0.15 -13.08
CA THR A 68 22.87 -0.58 -12.27
C THR A 68 22.45 -1.63 -11.25
N ILE A 69 23.39 -2.47 -10.82
CA ILE A 69 23.11 -3.53 -9.83
C ILE A 69 22.46 -2.96 -8.55
N ASP A 70 22.88 -1.77 -8.12
CA ASP A 70 22.30 -1.09 -6.96
C ASP A 70 20.86 -0.62 -7.19
N GLN A 71 20.53 -0.15 -8.40
CA GLN A 71 19.17 0.23 -8.77
C GLN A 71 18.24 -1.01 -8.79
N VAL A 72 18.72 -2.13 -9.33
CA VAL A 72 17.98 -3.40 -9.32
C VAL A 72 17.75 -3.90 -7.89
N ASN A 73 18.76 -3.80 -7.03
CA ASN A 73 18.64 -4.19 -5.62
C ASN A 73 17.60 -3.35 -4.88
N VAL A 74 17.55 -2.03 -5.12
CA VAL A 74 16.51 -1.15 -4.53
C VAL A 74 15.12 -1.49 -5.06
N MET A 75 15.00 -1.77 -6.35
CA MET A 75 13.74 -2.19 -6.97
C MET A 75 13.23 -3.50 -6.37
N ASN A 76 14.07 -4.53 -6.32
CA ASN A 76 13.75 -5.85 -5.75
C ASN A 76 13.43 -5.77 -4.26
N ALA A 77 14.14 -4.94 -3.49
CA ALA A 77 13.83 -4.70 -2.08
C ALA A 77 12.47 -4.01 -1.90
N THR A 78 12.08 -3.15 -2.84
CA THR A 78 10.77 -2.48 -2.85
C THR A 78 9.63 -3.41 -3.28
N LEU A 79 9.90 -4.34 -4.19
CA LEU A 79 8.92 -5.30 -4.72
C LEU A 79 8.68 -6.47 -3.77
N ASN A 80 9.76 -7.04 -3.21
CA ASN A 80 9.71 -8.22 -2.33
C ASN A 80 9.68 -7.87 -0.84
N GLY A 81 9.80 -6.60 -0.49
CA GLY A 81 9.77 -6.10 0.89
C GLY A 81 8.76 -4.97 1.08
N TYR A 82 8.60 -4.53 2.32
CA TYR A 82 7.92 -3.27 2.59
C TYR A 82 8.73 -2.14 1.96
N ARG A 83 8.09 -1.18 1.27
CA ARG A 83 8.76 0.02 0.75
C ARG A 83 9.57 0.61 1.89
N SER A 84 10.89 0.43 1.87
CA SER A 84 11.76 1.07 2.84
C SER A 84 11.58 2.55 2.60
N SER A 85 10.94 3.24 3.55
CA SER A 85 10.78 4.69 3.51
C SER A 85 12.11 5.29 3.10
N LEU A 86 12.12 6.03 1.99
CA LEU A 86 13.27 6.72 1.42
C LEU A 86 14.17 7.19 2.58
N LYS A 87 15.39 6.65 2.65
CA LYS A 87 16.34 6.81 3.77
C LYS A 87 16.84 8.26 3.92
N ASN A 88 15.95 9.21 4.15
CA ASN A 88 16.26 10.57 4.59
C ASN A 88 15.05 11.38 5.07
N SER A 89 13.92 10.74 5.39
CA SER A 89 12.84 11.45 6.09
C SER A 89 13.10 11.39 7.59
N THR A 90 13.16 12.56 8.24
CA THR A 90 13.16 12.69 9.71
C THR A 90 11.78 12.43 10.32
N VAL A 91 10.79 12.13 9.50
CA VAL A 91 9.42 11.83 9.93
C VAL A 91 9.32 10.35 10.29
N SER A 92 8.96 10.03 11.53
CA SER A 92 8.71 8.66 11.95
C SER A 92 7.51 8.11 11.17
N VAL A 93 7.75 7.07 10.38
CA VAL A 93 6.66 6.35 9.70
C VAL A 93 6.22 5.20 10.61
N ASN A 94 4.96 5.20 11.04
CA ASN A 94 4.39 4.08 11.77
C ASN A 94 4.17 2.91 10.79
N CYS A 95 4.83 1.78 11.03
CA CYS A 95 4.86 0.62 10.15
C CYS A 95 3.64 -0.31 10.26
N ASP A 96 2.55 0.12 10.89
CA ASP A 96 1.34 -0.69 11.11
C ASP A 96 0.27 -0.56 9.99
N GLY A 97 0.63 0.02 8.83
CA GLY A 97 -0.31 0.17 7.72
C GLY A 97 -1.47 1.15 7.98
N SER A 98 -1.43 1.90 9.08
CA SER A 98 -2.36 3.00 9.35
C SER A 98 -1.77 4.33 8.85
N VAL A 99 -2.46 4.97 7.90
CA VAL A 99 -2.19 6.38 7.58
C VAL A 99 -2.67 7.19 8.77
N GLY A 100 -1.73 7.58 9.63
CA GLY A 100 -2.00 8.56 10.68
C GLY A 100 -2.39 9.88 10.02
N THR A 101 -3.69 10.13 9.88
CA THR A 101 -4.18 11.48 9.65
C THR A 101 -3.65 12.33 10.79
N GLY A 102 -2.91 13.40 10.50
CA GLY A 102 -2.30 14.30 11.47
C GLY A 102 -3.33 15.02 12.34
N LEU A 103 -3.97 14.28 13.23
CA LEU A 103 -4.60 14.75 14.44
C LEU A 103 -3.58 14.46 15.53
N ASN A 104 -3.18 15.51 16.24
CA ASN A 104 -2.26 15.46 17.36
C ASN A 104 -2.46 14.17 18.17
N ASN A 105 -1.41 13.34 18.26
CA ASN A 105 -1.36 12.15 19.11
C ASN A 105 -1.50 12.59 20.57
N TYR A 106 -2.73 12.89 21.00
CA TYR A 106 -3.11 12.84 22.40
C TYR A 106 -3.29 11.37 22.73
N GLN A 107 -2.16 10.68 22.90
CA GLN A 107 -2.18 9.31 23.39
C GLN A 107 -2.69 9.37 24.83
N ILE A 108 -3.89 8.85 25.05
CA ILE A 108 -4.37 8.49 26.37
C ILE A 108 -3.41 7.43 26.90
N GLU A 109 -2.78 7.68 28.04
CA GLU A 109 -1.73 6.81 28.54
C GLU A 109 -2.35 5.49 29.04
N ASN A 110 -1.78 4.37 28.59
CA ASN A 110 -2.19 3.02 29.02
C ASN A 110 -3.67 2.70 28.81
N LEU A 111 -4.31 3.24 27.76
CA LEU A 111 -5.63 2.81 27.33
C LEU A 111 -5.53 1.44 26.64
N HIS A 112 -6.17 0.43 27.23
CA HIS A 112 -6.24 -0.93 26.70
C HIS A 112 -7.69 -1.39 26.67
N ILE A 113 -8.12 -1.86 25.49
CA ILE A 113 -9.46 -2.41 25.27
C ILE A 113 -9.32 -3.85 24.82
N TYR A 114 -9.86 -4.80 25.60
CA TYR A 114 -9.64 -6.23 25.37
C TYR A 114 -10.78 -7.10 25.91
N PRO A 115 -10.96 -8.34 25.41
CA PRO A 115 -10.35 -8.88 24.19
C PRO A 115 -10.98 -8.25 22.94
N ASN A 116 -10.22 -8.18 21.85
CA ASN A 116 -10.70 -7.78 20.54
C ASN A 116 -10.07 -8.73 19.49
N PRO A 117 -10.83 -9.65 18.86
CA PRO A 117 -12.28 -9.82 18.92
C PRO A 117 -12.85 -10.23 20.29
N THR A 118 -14.12 -9.93 20.55
CA THR A 118 -14.87 -10.29 21.76
C THR A 118 -16.08 -11.15 21.45
N PHE A 119 -16.48 -11.99 22.43
CA PHE A 119 -17.72 -12.77 22.44
C PHE A 119 -18.91 -12.03 23.08
N GLY A 120 -18.69 -10.79 23.53
CA GLY A 120 -19.74 -9.97 24.13
C GLY A 120 -19.29 -9.22 25.39
N LYS A 121 -18.19 -9.60 26.04
CA LYS A 121 -17.66 -8.84 27.19
C LYS A 121 -16.35 -8.16 26.81
N LEU A 122 -16.31 -6.85 27.02
CA LEU A 122 -15.17 -6.00 26.72
C LEU A 122 -14.68 -5.35 28.02
N TYR A 123 -13.37 -5.35 28.23
CA TYR A 123 -12.70 -4.75 29.37
C TYR A 123 -11.93 -3.53 28.91
N ILE A 124 -11.99 -2.48 29.71
CA ILE A 124 -11.31 -1.21 29.44
C ILE A 124 -10.44 -0.91 30.64
N ALA A 125 -9.14 -0.79 30.40
CA ALA A 125 -8.17 -0.29 31.36
C ALA A 125 -7.63 1.04 30.84
N SER A 126 -7.64 2.08 31.68
CA SER A 126 -7.10 3.40 31.36
C SER A 126 -6.42 3.95 32.60
N ALA A 127 -5.26 4.59 32.45
CA ALA A 127 -4.66 5.36 33.55
C ALA A 127 -5.33 6.73 33.73
N ASP A 128 -5.93 7.26 32.66
CA ASP A 128 -6.63 8.54 32.63
C ASP A 128 -8.13 8.36 32.87
N GLU A 129 -8.75 9.37 33.48
CA GLU A 129 -10.19 9.42 33.78
C GLU A 129 -11.03 9.56 32.50
N ILE A 130 -11.98 8.63 32.30
CA ILE A 130 -12.83 8.53 31.08
C ILE A 130 -14.11 9.35 31.23
N ASN A 131 -14.11 10.59 30.74
CA ASN A 131 -15.26 11.50 30.80
C ASN A 131 -16.51 10.94 30.11
N THR A 132 -16.36 10.37 28.91
CA THR A 132 -17.48 9.82 28.14
C THR A 132 -17.04 8.63 27.32
N LEU A 133 -17.96 7.68 27.16
CA LEU A 133 -17.78 6.53 26.32
C LEU A 133 -19.02 6.31 25.46
N SER A 134 -18.82 6.16 24.15
CA SER A 134 -19.89 5.79 23.23
C SER A 134 -19.46 4.65 22.31
N ILE A 135 -20.41 3.84 21.90
CA ILE A 135 -20.20 2.76 20.93
C ILE A 135 -21.17 2.95 19.78
N THR A 136 -20.64 2.92 18.57
CA THR A 136 -21.42 3.02 17.32
C THR A 136 -21.20 1.78 16.46
N ASN A 137 -22.17 1.45 15.62
CA ASN A 137 -22.02 0.42 14.59
C ASN A 137 -21.46 1.02 13.28
N ILE A 138 -21.23 0.19 12.26
CA ILE A 138 -20.69 0.62 10.95
C ILE A 138 -21.53 1.66 10.20
N ILE A 139 -22.83 1.78 10.50
CA ILE A 139 -23.71 2.79 9.90
C ILE A 139 -23.78 4.07 10.72
N GLY A 140 -22.98 4.18 11.80
CA GLY A 140 -22.93 5.35 12.69
C GLY A 140 -24.06 5.43 13.71
N LYS A 141 -24.87 4.37 13.86
CA LYS A 141 -25.91 4.30 14.89
C LYS A 141 -25.26 4.08 16.24
N GLU A 142 -25.53 4.97 17.19
CA GLU A 142 -25.13 4.82 18.59
C GLU A 142 -25.91 3.67 19.24
N ILE A 143 -25.18 2.69 19.77
CA ILE A 143 -25.74 1.52 20.45
C ILE A 143 -25.62 1.62 21.97
N LEU A 144 -24.62 2.37 22.45
CA LEU A 144 -24.37 2.60 23.87
C LEU A 144 -23.72 3.97 24.05
N PHE A 145 -24.17 4.70 25.07
CA PHE A 145 -23.57 5.94 25.52
C PHE A 145 -23.57 5.97 27.04
N THR A 146 -22.43 6.27 27.64
CA THR A 146 -22.31 6.44 29.09
C THR A 146 -21.38 7.60 29.42
N LYS A 147 -21.72 8.30 30.50
CA LYS A 147 -20.85 9.28 31.19
C LYS A 147 -20.36 8.75 32.53
N ASP A 148 -20.75 7.53 32.89
CA ASP A 148 -20.46 6.96 34.19
C ASP A 148 -19.11 6.23 34.17
N LEU A 149 -18.22 6.71 35.04
CA LEU A 149 -16.76 6.65 34.99
C LEU A 149 -16.14 5.41 35.66
N SER A 150 -16.97 4.54 36.23
CA SER A 150 -16.52 3.33 36.97
C SER A 150 -16.61 2.05 36.14
N ILE A 151 -17.02 2.17 34.87
CA ILE A 151 -17.33 1.02 34.01
C ILE A 151 -16.05 0.54 33.33
N ASN A 152 -15.38 -0.41 33.99
CA ASN A 152 -14.26 -1.14 33.39
C ASN A 152 -14.72 -2.28 32.47
N THR A 153 -16.03 -2.53 32.39
CA THR A 153 -16.62 -3.67 31.68
C THR A 153 -17.83 -3.26 30.87
N ILE A 154 -17.84 -3.56 29.58
CA ILE A 154 -18.97 -3.35 28.68
C ILE A 154 -19.51 -4.70 28.24
N ASP A 155 -20.82 -4.85 28.34
CA ASP A 155 -21.53 -6.02 27.85
C ASP A 155 -22.24 -5.70 26.53
N LEU A 156 -21.72 -6.28 25.45
CA LEU A 156 -22.24 -6.27 24.10
C LEU A 156 -22.95 -7.58 23.72
N SER A 157 -23.20 -8.48 24.68
CA SER A 157 -23.84 -9.79 24.44
C SER A 157 -25.32 -9.71 23.99
N SER A 158 -25.91 -8.52 23.97
CA SER A 158 -27.26 -8.27 23.42
C SER A 158 -27.24 -7.83 21.95
N PHE A 159 -26.07 -7.52 21.37
CA PHE A 159 -25.95 -7.00 20.00
C PHE A 159 -25.49 -8.08 19.00
N GLU A 160 -25.83 -7.88 17.73
CA GLU A 160 -25.48 -8.81 16.65
C GLU A 160 -23.97 -8.84 16.37
N ASN A 161 -23.48 -9.97 15.85
CA ASN A 161 -22.09 -10.10 15.42
C ASN A 161 -21.78 -9.07 14.33
N GLY A 162 -20.61 -8.42 14.42
CA GLY A 162 -20.24 -7.36 13.50
C GLY A 162 -19.11 -6.48 13.99
N VAL A 163 -18.90 -5.38 13.27
CA VAL A 163 -17.88 -4.36 13.58
C VAL A 163 -18.53 -3.18 14.28
N TYR A 164 -17.89 -2.73 15.35
CA TYR A 164 -18.30 -1.58 16.16
C TYR A 164 -17.11 -0.64 16.36
N PHE A 165 -17.39 0.62 16.66
CA PHE A 165 -16.38 1.62 17.02
C PHE A 165 -16.66 2.12 18.42
N ILE A 166 -15.67 2.00 19.29
CA ILE A 166 -15.71 2.56 20.64
C ILE A 166 -15.00 3.90 20.64
N ASN A 167 -15.68 4.93 21.11
CA ASN A 167 -15.18 6.29 21.22
C ASN A 167 -15.07 6.66 22.70
N ILE A 168 -13.85 6.92 23.15
CA ILE A 168 -13.49 7.21 24.53
C ILE A 168 -12.96 8.64 24.58
N SER A 169 -13.61 9.48 25.37
CA SER A 169 -13.16 10.84 25.61
C SER A 169 -12.64 10.99 27.04
N THR A 170 -11.44 11.53 27.17
CA THR A 170 -10.78 11.86 28.43
C THR A 170 -10.48 13.36 28.48
N ASN A 171 -9.86 13.82 29.56
CA ASN A 171 -9.35 15.18 29.66
C ASN A 171 -8.18 15.47 28.70
N LYS A 172 -7.41 14.44 28.32
CA LYS A 172 -6.26 14.57 27.42
C LYS A 172 -6.67 14.53 25.96
N GLY A 173 -7.77 13.87 25.61
CA GLY A 173 -8.23 13.78 24.23
C GLY A 173 -9.23 12.67 24.00
N THR A 174 -9.49 12.41 22.72
CA THR A 174 -10.47 11.42 22.26
C THR A 174 -9.76 10.30 21.50
N HIS A 175 -10.11 9.05 21.83
CA HIS A 175 -9.58 7.84 21.19
C HIS A 175 -10.72 7.02 20.60
N ILE A 176 -10.53 6.54 19.37
CA ILE A 176 -11.50 5.70 18.68
C ILE A 176 -10.82 4.37 18.33
N GLU A 177 -11.41 3.26 18.77
CA GLU A 177 -10.92 1.92 18.48
C GLU A 177 -12.00 1.07 17.78
N LYS A 178 -11.58 0.21 16.85
CA LYS A 178 -12.45 -0.73 16.15
C LYS A 178 -12.56 -2.03 16.94
N ILE A 179 -13.77 -2.45 17.29
CA ILE A 179 -14.07 -3.69 18.02
C ILE A 179 -14.79 -4.69 17.11
N ILE A 180 -14.39 -5.96 17.17
CA ILE A 180 -15.01 -7.06 16.43
C ILE A 180 -15.78 -7.95 17.40
N LEU A 181 -17.11 -8.02 17.26
CA LEU A 181 -17.97 -8.93 18.00
C LEU A 181 -18.22 -10.17 17.13
N SER A 182 -17.73 -11.33 17.58
CA SER A 182 -17.89 -12.60 16.88
C SER A 182 -18.23 -13.68 17.89
N ARG A 183 -19.45 -14.22 17.83
CA ARG A 183 -19.89 -15.39 18.59
C ARG A 183 -19.66 -16.69 17.87
#